data_AF-A0A1G9S4P0-F1
#
_entry.id   AF-A0A1G9S4P0-F1
#
_cell.length_a   1.000
_cell.length_b   1.000
_cell.length_c   1.000
_cell.angle_alpha   90.00
_cell.angle_beta   90.00
_cell.angle_gamma   90.00
#
_symmetry.space_group_name_H-M   'P 1'
#
loop_
_entity.id
_entity.type
_entity.pdbx_description
1 polymer ?
#
loop_
_entity_poly.entity_id
_entity_poly.type
_entity_poly.pdbx_seq_one_letter_code
_entity_poly.pdbx_strand_id
1 'polypeptide(L)'
;MNSHERTLNELKRVVEKTMPHHDVTVYLFESWARMQQKQSSDIDIAIDAERPISPALKQRLPDTLENSRIPYYIEVVELAEAKDSLKQNILDARTWMMNKIGNGHPRNTKSFFL
;
A
#
# COMPACT_ATOMS: atom_id res chain seq x y z
N MET A 1 -0.86 15.94 12.70
CA MET A 1 -0.60 15.18 11.46
C MET A 1 -0.02 16.09 10.40
N ASN A 2 1.13 15.74 9.84
CA ASN A 2 1.73 16.43 8.70
C ASN A 2 1.04 15.99 7.37
N SER A 3 1.41 16.58 6.23
CA SER A 3 0.82 16.23 4.92
C SER A 3 1.11 14.80 4.50
N HIS A 4 2.32 14.30 4.79
CA HIS A 4 2.75 12.94 4.47
C HIS A 4 1.89 11.90 5.20
N GLU A 5 1.70 12.03 6.51
CA GLU A 5 0.82 11.16 7.29
C GLU A 5 -0.63 11.21 6.81
N ARG A 6 -1.13 12.38 6.40
CA ARG A 6 -2.49 12.50 5.82
C ARG A 6 -2.62 11.70 4.54
N THR A 7 -1.63 11.79 3.66
CA THR A 7 -1.58 11.01 2.42
C THR A 7 -1.57 9.50 2.70
N LEU A 8 -0.68 9.03 3.58
CA LEU A 8 -0.60 7.60 3.90
C LEU A 8 -1.86 7.07 4.61
N ASN A 9 -2.50 7.88 5.45
CA ASN A 9 -3.76 7.50 6.09
C ASN A 9 -4.93 7.44 5.09
N GLU A 10 -4.95 8.31 4.08
CA GLU A 10 -5.97 8.22 3.03
C GLU A 10 -5.73 7.01 2.12
N LEU A 11 -4.47 6.76 1.74
CA LEU A 11 -4.06 5.56 1.01
C LEU A 11 -4.54 4.29 1.72
N LYS A 12 -4.27 4.18 3.02
CA LYS A 12 -4.74 3.08 3.87
C LYS A 12 -6.25 2.89 3.76
N ARG A 13 -7.02 3.96 3.93
CA ARG A 13 -8.48 3.92 3.89
C ARG A 13 -9.01 3.44 2.53
N VAL A 14 -8.39 3.88 1.44
CA VAL A 14 -8.78 3.46 0.09
C VAL A 14 -8.52 1.96 -0.10
N VAL A 15 -7.35 1.47 0.32
CA VAL A 15 -7.02 0.03 0.23
C VAL A 15 -7.98 -0.80 1.09
N GLU A 16 -8.22 -0.40 2.35
CA GLU A 16 -9.17 -1.06 3.26
C GLU A 16 -10.58 -1.13 2.70
N LYS A 17 -11.09 -0.02 2.16
CA LYS A 17 -12.42 0.03 1.54
C LYS A 17 -12.52 -0.83 0.28
N THR A 18 -11.43 -0.93 -0.48
CA THR A 18 -11.41 -1.67 -1.74
C THR A 18 -11.24 -3.17 -1.54
N MET A 19 -10.55 -3.59 -0.48
CA MET A 19 -10.21 -5.00 -0.22
C MET A 19 -10.70 -5.49 1.17
N PRO A 20 -11.99 -5.31 1.53
CA PRO A 20 -12.49 -5.49 2.91
C PRO A 20 -12.47 -6.95 3.42
N HIS A 21 -12.20 -7.93 2.55
CA HIS A 21 -12.20 -9.36 2.86
C HIS A 21 -10.88 -10.05 2.49
N HIS A 22 -9.80 -9.28 2.30
CA HIS A 22 -8.49 -9.82 1.97
C HIS A 22 -7.49 -9.47 3.04
N ASP A 23 -6.93 -10.49 3.69
CA ASP A 23 -5.74 -10.34 4.49
C ASP A 23 -4.57 -9.91 3.60
N VAL A 24 -4.40 -8.59 3.46
CA VAL A 24 -3.33 -7.97 2.70
C VAL A 24 -2.31 -7.29 3.60
N THR A 25 -1.05 -7.37 3.19
CA THR A 25 0.03 -6.51 3.66
C THR A 25 0.35 -5.52 2.55
N VAL A 26 0.37 -4.24 2.89
CA VAL A 26 0.79 -3.18 1.97
C VAL A 26 2.22 -2.79 2.31
N TYR A 27 3.10 -2.74 1.32
CA TYR A 27 4.47 -2.25 1.46
C TYR A 27 4.57 -0.90 0.78
N LEU A 28 5.21 0.06 1.43
CA LEU A 28 5.69 1.29 0.79
C LEU A 28 7.14 1.04 0.40
N PHE A 29 7.51 1.32 -0.85
CA PHE A 29 8.89 1.16 -1.31
C PHE A 29 9.38 2.40 -2.07
N GLU A 30 10.57 2.33 -2.67
CA GLU A 30 11.21 3.43 -3.40
C GLU A 30 11.34 4.73 -2.57
N SER A 31 11.15 5.89 -3.21
CA SER A 31 11.50 7.22 -2.69
C SER A 31 10.72 7.60 -1.43
N TRP A 32 9.44 7.22 -1.34
CA TRP A 32 8.58 7.49 -0.20
C TRP A 32 8.94 6.66 1.02
N ALA A 33 9.37 5.40 0.85
CA ALA A 33 9.86 4.57 1.95
C ALA A 33 11.15 5.10 2.59
N ARG A 34 11.95 5.85 1.81
CA ARG A 34 13.24 6.41 2.22
C ARG A 34 13.16 7.85 2.72
N MET A 35 11.97 8.46 2.75
CA MET A 35 11.76 9.89 3.01
C MET A 35 12.57 10.80 2.07
N GLN A 36 12.80 10.35 0.84
CA GLN A 36 13.58 11.05 -0.20
C GLN A 36 12.71 11.47 -1.40
N GLN A 37 11.39 11.38 -1.25
CA GLN A 37 10.44 11.76 -2.29
C GLN A 37 10.54 13.24 -2.65
N LYS A 38 10.42 13.55 -3.94
CA LYS A 38 10.23 14.91 -4.45
C LYS A 38 8.73 15.19 -4.56
N GLN A 39 8.37 16.45 -4.79
CA GLN A 39 6.96 16.81 -4.98
C GLN A 39 6.32 16.11 -6.19
N SER A 40 7.12 15.75 -7.20
CA SER A 40 6.70 15.03 -8.40
C SER A 40 6.88 13.51 -8.30
N SER A 41 7.22 12.96 -7.13
CA SER A 41 7.44 11.53 -6.96
C SER A 41 6.10 10.82 -6.76
N ASP A 42 5.93 9.73 -7.50
CA ASP A 42 4.82 8.79 -7.31
C ASP A 42 4.98 8.04 -5.99
N ILE A 43 3.87 7.49 -5.48
CA ILE A 43 3.84 6.64 -4.29
C ILE A 43 3.84 5.19 -4.75
N ASP A 44 4.94 4.49 -4.52
CA ASP A 44 5.09 3.09 -4.90
C ASP A 44 4.61 2.16 -3.77
N ILE A 45 3.56 1.37 -4.05
CA ILE A 45 3.04 0.38 -3.12
C ILE A 45 3.04 -1.03 -3.68
N ALA A 46 3.35 -2.00 -2.84
CA ALA A 46 3.15 -3.41 -3.16
C ALA A 46 2.05 -4.00 -2.28
N ILE A 47 1.17 -4.81 -2.88
CA ILE A 47 0.13 -5.55 -2.19
C ILE A 47 0.54 -7.03 -2.15
N ASP A 48 0.66 -7.56 -0.94
CA ASP A 48 0.84 -8.98 -0.69
C ASP A 48 -0.43 -9.53 -0.04
N ALA A 49 -1.11 -10.44 -0.73
CA ALA A 49 -2.38 -10.98 -0.28
C ALA A 49 -2.24 -12.48 -0.05
N GLU A 50 -2.82 -12.99 1.05
CA GLU A 50 -2.81 -14.45 1.32
C GLU A 50 -3.54 -15.26 0.24
N ARG A 51 -4.45 -14.61 -0.49
CA ARG A 51 -5.22 -15.22 -1.58
C ARG A 51 -5.01 -14.40 -2.86
N PRO A 52 -5.01 -15.04 -4.05
CA PRO A 52 -4.88 -14.34 -5.31
C PRO A 52 -5.90 -13.20 -5.44
N ILE A 53 -5.42 -12.03 -5.87
CA ILE A 53 -6.29 -10.87 -6.09
C ILE A 53 -7.07 -11.11 -7.38
N SER A 54 -8.39 -11.03 -7.32
CA SER A 54 -9.22 -11.24 -8.52
C SER A 54 -8.93 -10.15 -9.57
N PRO A 55 -9.04 -10.44 -10.88
CA PRO A 55 -8.80 -9.44 -11.94
C PRO A 55 -9.67 -8.18 -11.80
N ALA A 56 -10.87 -8.31 -11.24
CA ALA A 56 -11.74 -7.17 -10.95
C ALA A 56 -11.19 -6.28 -9.83
N LEU A 57 -10.59 -6.86 -8.78
CA LEU A 57 -9.93 -6.10 -7.73
C LEU A 57 -8.63 -5.45 -8.21
N LYS A 58 -7.87 -6.13 -9.06
CA LYS A 58 -6.63 -5.59 -9.65
C LYS A 58 -6.88 -4.31 -10.46
N GLN A 59 -8.03 -4.20 -11.13
CA GLN A 59 -8.44 -2.97 -11.82
C GLN A 59 -9.06 -1.95 -10.86
N ARG A 60 -9.96 -2.38 -9.98
CA ARG A 60 -10.69 -1.48 -9.09
C ARG A 60 -9.79 -0.70 -8.14
N LEU A 61 -8.70 -1.29 -7.65
CA LEU A 61 -7.82 -0.63 -6.69
C LEU A 61 -7.10 0.60 -7.28
N PRO A 62 -6.36 0.48 -8.40
CA PRO A 62 -5.83 1.64 -9.12
C PRO A 62 -6.90 2.69 -9.43
N ASP A 63 -8.05 2.29 -9.98
CA ASP A 63 -9.14 3.23 -10.30
C ASP A 63 -9.63 4.00 -9.07
N THR A 64 -9.77 3.32 -7.93
CA THR A 64 -10.25 3.96 -6.69
C THR A 64 -9.19 4.91 -6.11
N LEU A 65 -7.91 4.58 -6.27
CA LEU A 65 -6.79 5.41 -5.83
C LEU A 65 -6.66 6.67 -6.69
N GLU A 66 -6.78 6.55 -8.01
CA GLU A 66 -6.78 7.67 -8.95
C GLU A 66 -7.95 8.64 -8.68
N ASN A 67 -9.11 8.12 -8.30
CA ASN A 67 -10.29 8.92 -7.95
C ASN A 67 -10.32 9.37 -6.47
N SER A 68 -9.23 9.17 -5.72
CA SER A 68 -9.13 9.57 -4.32
C SER A 68 -8.72 11.03 -4.16
N ARG A 69 -8.58 11.49 -2.91
CA ARG A 69 -8.09 12.83 -2.58
C ARG A 69 -6.57 12.89 -2.41
N ILE A 70 -5.86 11.83 -2.77
CA ILE A 70 -4.40 11.78 -2.65
C ILE A 70 -3.79 12.58 -3.81
N PRO A 71 -3.00 13.64 -3.54
CA PRO A 71 -2.49 14.53 -4.60
C PRO A 71 -1.20 13.99 -5.23
N TYR A 72 -1.11 12.67 -5.44
CA TYR A 72 0.05 11.97 -6.00
C TYR A 72 -0.45 10.78 -6.83
N TYR A 73 0.28 10.44 -7.90
CA TYR A 73 0.06 9.16 -8.56
C TYR A 73 0.54 8.02 -7.66
N ILE A 74 -0.09 6.87 -7.82
CA ILE A 74 0.16 5.69 -6.98
C ILE A 74 0.40 4.52 -7.91
N GLU A 75 1.61 3.96 -7.87
CA GLU A 75 1.95 2.75 -8.60
C GLU A 75 1.69 1.53 -7.71
N VAL A 76 0.89 0.58 -8.20
CA VAL A 76 0.49 -0.60 -7.43
C VAL A 76 1.11 -1.85 -8.05
N VAL A 77 1.91 -2.55 -7.26
CA VAL A 77 2.52 -3.83 -7.62
C VAL A 77 1.86 -4.98 -6.85
N GLU A 78 1.48 -6.06 -7.53
CA GLU A 78 1.11 -7.30 -6.84
C GLU A 78 2.36 -8.12 -6.54
N LEU A 79 2.67 -8.29 -5.25
CA LEU A 79 3.92 -8.92 -4.82
C LEU A 79 4.03 -10.38 -5.30
N ALA A 80 2.90 -11.08 -5.40
CA ALA A 80 2.86 -12.45 -5.92
C ALA A 80 3.36 -12.55 -7.37
N GLU A 81 3.07 -11.54 -8.21
CA GLU A 81 3.37 -11.52 -9.65
C GLU A 81 4.66 -10.76 -10.00
N ALA A 82 5.24 -10.04 -9.05
CA ALA A 82 6.50 -9.33 -9.24
C ALA A 82 7.67 -10.29 -9.55
N LYS A 83 8.71 -9.80 -10.24
CA LYS A 83 9.96 -10.55 -10.43
C LYS A 83 10.73 -10.64 -9.10
N ASP A 84 11.48 -11.72 -8.89
CA ASP A 84 12.18 -11.98 -7.61
C ASP A 84 13.10 -10.83 -7.17
N SER A 85 13.81 -10.19 -8.12
CA SER A 85 14.66 -9.03 -7.81
C SER A 85 13.86 -7.83 -7.27
N LEU A 86 12.67 -7.61 -7.81
CA LEU A 86 11.76 -6.56 -7.33
C LEU A 86 11.14 -6.95 -5.98
N LYS A 87 10.74 -8.21 -5.80
CA LYS A 87 10.25 -8.71 -4.50
C LYS A 87 11.29 -8.48 -3.40
N GLN A 88 12.55 -8.82 -3.66
CA GLN A 88 13.63 -8.62 -2.68
C GLN A 88 13.79 -7.14 -2.34
N ASN A 89 13.81 -6.24 -3.33
CA ASN A 89 13.87 -4.79 -3.08
C ASN A 89 12.69 -4.28 -2.25
N ILE A 90 11.47 -4.75 -2.53
CA ILE A 90 10.26 -4.38 -1.78
C ILE A 90 10.34 -4.88 -0.33
N LEU A 91 10.80 -6.12 -0.12
CA LEU A 91 10.93 -6.71 1.21
C LEU A 91 12.07 -6.10 2.03
N ASP A 92 13.14 -5.65 1.37
CA ASP A 92 14.26 -4.93 1.99
C ASP A 92 13.94 -3.46 2.27
N ALA A 93 12.97 -2.88 1.56
CA ALA A 93 12.50 -1.52 1.80
C ALA A 93 11.85 -1.42 3.19
N ARG A 94 12.01 -0.25 3.84
CA ARG A 94 11.43 0.03 5.17
C ARG A 94 9.93 -0.26 5.15
N THR A 95 9.56 -1.38 5.76
CA THR A 95 8.20 -1.91 5.76
C THR A 95 7.29 -1.03 6.60
N TRP A 96 6.42 -0.26 5.97
CA TRP A 96 5.18 0.15 6.64
C TRP A 96 4.21 -1.03 6.58
N MET A 97 4.29 -1.92 7.58
CA MET A 97 3.35 -3.04 7.68
C MET A 97 1.96 -2.50 8.01
N MET A 98 1.13 -2.29 6.97
CA MET A 98 -0.30 -2.14 7.19
C MET A 98 -0.91 -3.54 7.31
N ASN A 99 -1.52 -3.79 8.48
CA ASN A 99 -2.10 -5.08 8.83
C ASN A 99 -3.12 -5.59 7.81
N LYS A 100 -3.10 -6.93 7.68
CA LYS A 100 -4.20 -7.83 7.31
C LYS A 100 -5.59 -7.19 7.33
N ILE A 101 -6.13 -6.92 6.14
CA ILE A 101 -7.49 -6.42 5.93
C ILE A 101 -8.48 -7.61 5.83
N GLY A 102 -8.51 -8.45 6.85
CA GLY A 102 -9.44 -9.59 6.92
C GLY A 102 -10.19 -9.64 8.24
N ASN A 103 -11.49 -9.92 8.12
CA ASN A 103 -12.51 -10.04 9.18
C ASN A 103 -11.96 -10.30 10.60
N GLY A 104 -12.12 -9.31 11.49
CA GLY A 104 -12.70 -9.59 12.80
C GLY A 104 -11.97 -9.16 14.06
N HIS A 105 -10.68 -8.79 14.05
CA HIS A 105 -10.01 -8.22 15.23
C HIS A 105 -8.90 -7.25 14.83
N PRO A 106 -8.94 -5.96 15.23
CA PRO A 106 -7.78 -5.09 15.11
C PRO A 106 -6.69 -5.64 16.03
N ARG A 107 -5.75 -6.43 15.49
CA ARG A 107 -4.53 -6.75 16.23
C ARG A 107 -3.74 -5.46 16.35
N ASN A 108 -3.58 -5.05 17.59
CA ASN A 108 -2.96 -3.80 18.01
C ASN A 108 -1.45 -3.86 17.74
N THR A 109 -1.05 -3.80 16.46
CA THR A 109 0.35 -3.57 16.09
C THR A 109 0.53 -2.07 15.94
N LYS A 110 1.44 -1.53 16.76
CA LYS A 110 1.84 -0.13 16.73
C LYS A 110 2.19 0.24 15.29
N SER A 111 1.36 1.07 14.67
CA SER A 111 1.80 1.88 13.54
C SER A 111 2.93 2.76 14.09
N PHE A 112 4.17 2.47 13.70
CA PHE A 112 5.29 3.34 14.03
C PHE A 112 5.18 4.55 13.10
N PHE A 113 4.45 5.56 13.57
CA PHE A 113 4.55 6.91 13.04
C PHE A 113 5.98 7.38 13.32
N LEU A 114 6.79 7.50 12.27
CA LEU A 114 8.00 8.30 12.31
C LEU A 114 7.62 9.77 12.17
#